data_AF-W7T9Z0-F1
#
_entry.id   AF-W7T9Z0-F1
#
_cell.length_a   1.000
_cell.length_b   1.000
_cell.length_c   1.000
_cell.angle_alpha   90.00
_cell.angle_beta   90.00
_cell.angle_gamma   90.00
#
_symmetry.space_group_name_H-M   'P 1'
#
loop_
_entity.id
_entity.type
_entity.pdbx_description
1 polymer ?
#
loop_
_entity_poly.entity_id
_entity_poly.type
_entity_poly.pdbx_seq_one_letter_code
_entity_poly.pdbx_strand_id
1 'polypeptide(L)'
;MTRPEPVGDGKHRPARKAGALAVLVDGLPVLYVERGGRSLLSFTESEPELRQAAEALARAVREGWLGQLAVQRADGEGALGSKFSLILQDVGFRATPKGLRLRA
;
A
#
# COMPACT_ATOMS: atom_id res chain seq x y z
N MET A 1 -16.45 -17.09 -7.67
CA MET A 1 -15.10 -16.66 -7.26
C MET A 1 -15.24 -15.75 -6.05
N THR A 2 -14.71 -16.16 -4.90
CA THR A 2 -14.78 -15.40 -3.65
C THR A 2 -13.72 -14.29 -3.68
N ARG A 3 -14.08 -13.08 -3.26
CA ARG A 3 -13.14 -11.97 -3.16
C ARG A 3 -12.12 -12.26 -2.03
N PRO A 4 -10.82 -11.96 -2.21
CA PRO A 4 -9.86 -12.05 -1.12
C PRO A 4 -10.19 -11.00 -0.05
N GLU A 5 -10.12 -11.42 1.21
CA GLU A 5 -10.34 -10.55 2.36
C GLU A 5 -9.02 -9.87 2.74
N PRO A 6 -9.03 -8.55 3.01
CA PRO A 6 -7.85 -7.87 3.51
C PRO A 6 -7.48 -8.36 4.91
N VAL A 7 -6.20 -8.26 5.24
CA VAL A 7 -5.66 -8.52 6.56
C VAL A 7 -6.06 -7.39 7.52
N GLY A 8 -6.33 -7.75 8.78
CA GLY A 8 -6.62 -6.82 9.86
C GLY A 8 -8.11 -6.57 10.12
N ASP A 9 -8.44 -6.04 11.31
CA ASP A 9 -9.81 -5.87 11.79
C ASP A 9 -10.50 -4.58 11.31
N GLY A 10 -9.97 -3.97 10.25
CA GLY A 10 -10.47 -2.70 9.73
C GLY A 10 -11.87 -2.82 9.12
N LYS A 11 -12.79 -1.91 9.48
CA LYS A 11 -14.07 -1.73 8.74
C LYS A 11 -13.86 -1.29 7.28
N HIS A 12 -12.64 -0.95 6.90
CA HIS A 12 -12.32 -0.44 5.58
C HIS A 12 -12.18 -1.59 4.58
N ARG A 13 -13.06 -1.61 3.57
CA ARG A 13 -13.05 -2.63 2.52
C ARG A 13 -12.61 -2.02 1.18
N PRO A 14 -11.90 -2.79 0.35
CA PRO A 14 -11.50 -2.30 -0.96
C PRO A 14 -12.76 -2.05 -1.81
N ALA A 15 -12.79 -0.97 -2.57
CA ALA A 15 -13.94 -0.60 -3.39
C ALA A 15 -13.46 -0.16 -4.77
N ARG A 16 -14.20 -0.51 -5.83
CA ARG A 16 -13.86 -0.07 -7.18
C ARG A 16 -14.11 1.43 -7.30
N LYS A 17 -13.04 2.23 -7.19
CA LYS A 17 -13.07 3.70 -7.31
C LYS A 17 -12.04 4.11 -8.35
N ALA A 18 -12.37 5.11 -9.18
CA ALA A 18 -11.40 5.70 -10.09
C ALA A 18 -10.18 6.23 -9.32
N GLY A 19 -8.98 5.86 -9.76
CA GLY A 19 -7.71 6.24 -9.13
C GLY A 19 -7.32 5.40 -7.90
N ALA A 20 -8.07 4.34 -7.57
CA ALA A 20 -7.57 3.30 -6.68
C ALA A 20 -6.68 2.32 -7.45
N LEU A 21 -5.73 1.69 -6.77
CA LEU A 21 -4.75 0.78 -7.35
C LEU A 21 -4.85 -0.59 -6.68
N ALA A 22 -4.63 -1.65 -7.45
CA ALA A 22 -4.38 -2.99 -6.92
C ALA A 22 -3.01 -3.43 -7.41
N VAL A 23 -2.21 -3.98 -6.49
CA VAL A 23 -0.89 -4.53 -6.78
C VAL A 23 -0.99 -6.04 -6.66
N LEU A 24 -0.57 -6.73 -7.71
CA LEU A 24 -0.56 -8.18 -7.77
C LEU A 24 0.89 -8.67 -7.70
N VAL A 25 1.11 -9.77 -7.00
CA VAL A 25 2.34 -10.57 -7.07
C VAL A 25 1.92 -11.96 -7.53
N ASP A 26 2.51 -12.44 -8.62
CA ASP A 26 2.17 -13.74 -9.25
C ASP A 26 0.67 -13.94 -9.52
N GLY A 27 -0.03 -12.85 -9.89
CA GLY A 27 -1.46 -12.86 -10.17
C GLY A 27 -2.36 -12.85 -8.93
N LEU A 28 -1.79 -12.87 -7.72
CA LEU A 28 -2.52 -12.76 -6.46
C LEU A 28 -2.50 -11.31 -5.95
N PRO A 29 -3.63 -10.78 -5.45
CA PRO A 29 -3.65 -9.44 -4.87
C PRO A 29 -2.88 -9.44 -3.55
N VAL A 30 -1.98 -8.46 -3.43
CA VAL A 30 -1.14 -8.29 -2.24
C VAL A 30 -1.43 -6.96 -1.57
N LEU A 31 -1.54 -5.87 -2.35
CA LEU A 31 -1.90 -4.55 -1.84
C LEU A 31 -3.06 -3.96 -2.63
N TYR A 32 -3.89 -3.19 -1.94
CA TYR A 32 -4.82 -2.26 -2.52
C TYR A 32 -4.55 -0.87 -1.96
N VAL A 33 -4.36 0.11 -2.84
CA VAL A 33 -4.17 1.51 -2.46
C VAL A 33 -5.44 2.27 -2.79
N GLU A 34 -6.01 2.91 -1.79
CA GLU A 34 -7.19 3.74 -1.99
C GLU A 34 -6.90 4.91 -2.94
N ARG A 35 -7.97 5.41 -3.56
CA ARG A 35 -7.92 6.65 -4.33
C ARG A 35 -7.21 7.75 -3.54
N GLY A 36 -6.19 8.33 -4.15
CA GLY A 36 -5.39 9.41 -3.57
C GLY A 36 -4.25 8.95 -2.65
N GLY A 37 -4.01 7.64 -2.53
CA GLY A 37 -2.80 7.10 -1.91
C GLY A 37 -2.71 7.23 -0.39
N ARG A 38 -3.81 7.57 0.30
CA ARG A 38 -3.82 7.86 1.75
C ARG A 38 -3.96 6.62 2.62
N SER A 39 -4.65 5.61 2.14
CA SER A 39 -4.83 4.35 2.85
C SER A 39 -4.40 3.21 1.95
N LEU A 40 -3.81 2.18 2.55
CA LEU A 40 -3.59 0.90 1.89
C LEU A 40 -4.17 -0.24 2.71
N LEU A 41 -4.51 -1.31 2.00
CA LEU A 41 -4.91 -2.60 2.55
C LEU A 41 -3.98 -3.68 2.01
N SER A 42 -3.57 -4.57 2.87
CA SER A 42 -2.83 -5.80 2.58
C SER A 42 -3.79 -6.97 2.47
N PHE A 43 -3.50 -7.96 1.63
CA PHE A 43 -4.27 -9.21 1.51
C PHE A 43 -3.47 -10.45 1.95
N THR A 44 -2.25 -10.23 2.43
CA THR A 44 -1.31 -11.25 2.87
C THR A 44 -0.47 -10.69 4.02
N GLU A 45 -0.01 -11.56 4.92
CA GLU A 45 0.98 -11.22 5.96
C GLU A 45 2.40 -11.63 5.55
N SER A 46 2.57 -12.21 4.35
CA SER A 46 3.87 -12.63 3.82
C SER A 46 4.77 -11.42 3.55
N GLU A 47 5.78 -11.20 4.40
CA GLU A 47 6.73 -10.11 4.23
C GLU A 47 7.40 -10.08 2.84
N PRO A 48 7.84 -11.21 2.25
CA PRO A 48 8.41 -11.20 0.90
C PRO A 48 7.44 -10.70 -0.18
N GLU A 49 6.15 -11.06 -0.11
CA GLU A 49 5.14 -10.60 -1.07
C GLU A 49 4.85 -9.10 -0.87
N LEU A 50 4.70 -8.69 0.39
CA LEU A 50 4.47 -7.30 0.79
C LEU A 50 5.62 -6.39 0.31
N ARG A 51 6.87 -6.85 0.43
CA ARG A 51 8.06 -6.13 -0.06
C ARG A 51 8.05 -6.00 -1.58
N GLN A 52 7.79 -7.08 -2.31
CA GLN A 52 7.68 -7.04 -3.77
C GLN A 52 6.59 -6.07 -4.24
N ALA A 53 5.43 -6.07 -3.60
CA ALA A 53 4.35 -5.15 -3.91
C ALA A 53 4.70 -3.69 -3.60
N ALA A 54 5.40 -3.44 -2.49
CA ALA A 54 5.89 -2.10 -2.13
C ALA A 54 6.95 -1.59 -3.14
N GLU A 55 7.87 -2.45 -3.58
CA GLU A 55 8.87 -2.14 -4.61
C GLU A 55 8.21 -1.77 -5.93
N ALA A 56 7.18 -2.51 -6.34
CA ALA A 56 6.41 -2.22 -7.56
C ALA A 56 5.72 -0.85 -7.49
N LEU A 57 5.08 -0.51 -6.37
CA LEU A 57 4.53 0.83 -6.15
C LEU A 57 5.61 1.91 -6.23
N ALA A 58 6.74 1.68 -5.57
CA ALA A 58 7.80 2.65 -5.51
C ALA A 58 8.44 2.89 -6.88
N ARG A 59 8.60 1.82 -7.66
CA ARG A 59 9.04 1.89 -9.06
C ARG A 59 8.07 2.70 -9.92
N ALA A 60 6.77 2.42 -9.83
CA ALA A 60 5.76 3.14 -10.60
C ALA A 60 5.71 4.65 -10.28
N VAL A 61 5.99 5.03 -9.02
CA VAL A 61 6.15 6.46 -8.66
C VAL A 61 7.40 7.05 -9.30
N ARG A 62 8.55 6.38 -9.19
CA ARG A 62 9.82 6.86 -9.74
C ARG A 62 9.82 6.96 -11.28
N GLU A 63 9.14 6.03 -11.95
CA GLU A 63 8.96 6.05 -13.41
C GLU A 63 7.88 7.05 -13.87
N GLY A 64 7.24 7.78 -12.94
CA GLY A 64 6.27 8.83 -13.23
C GLY A 64 4.88 8.32 -13.61
N TRP A 65 4.64 7.01 -13.55
CA TRP A 65 3.32 6.43 -13.82
C TRP A 65 2.32 6.74 -12.71
N LEU A 66 2.84 6.80 -11.48
CA LEU A 66 2.13 7.29 -10.31
C LEU A 66 2.72 8.64 -9.91
N GLY A 67 1.87 9.62 -9.61
CA GLY A 67 2.31 10.81 -8.89
C GLY A 67 2.78 10.46 -7.47
N GLN A 68 2.95 11.46 -6.60
CA GLN A 68 3.32 11.18 -5.21
C GLN A 68 2.30 10.27 -4.50
N LEU A 69 2.79 9.43 -3.59
CA LEU A 69 1.97 8.68 -2.64
C LEU A 69 2.20 9.19 -1.23
N ALA A 70 1.13 9.36 -0.45
CA ALA A 70 1.18 9.87 0.92
C ALA A 70 0.31 9.01 1.84
N VAL A 71 0.86 7.87 2.27
CA VAL A 71 0.21 6.85 3.08
C VAL A 71 0.10 7.32 4.52
N GLN A 72 -1.11 7.43 5.01
CA GLN A 72 -1.42 7.80 6.40
C GLN A 72 -1.88 6.59 7.21
N ARG A 73 -2.52 5.62 6.55
CA ARG A 73 -2.98 4.38 7.18
C ARG A 73 -2.61 3.14 6.37
N ALA A 74 -2.29 2.08 7.07
CA ALA A 74 -2.07 0.74 6.54
C ALA A 74 -2.87 -0.23 7.40
N ASP A 75 -3.74 -1.02 6.78
CA ASP A 75 -4.51 -2.08 7.46
C ASP A 75 -5.35 -1.55 8.65
N GLY A 76 -5.84 -0.30 8.53
CA GLY A 76 -6.60 0.40 9.57
C GLY A 76 -5.76 1.11 10.62
N GLU A 77 -4.48 0.79 10.72
CA GLU A 77 -3.51 1.40 11.66
C GLU A 77 -2.84 2.64 11.06
N GLY A 78 -2.24 3.48 11.91
CA GLY A 78 -1.43 4.61 11.46
C GLY A 78 -0.14 4.13 10.79
N ALA A 79 0.17 4.63 9.59
CA ALA A 79 1.22 4.09 8.74
C ALA A 79 2.64 4.11 9.34
N LEU A 80 2.93 5.04 10.26
CA LEU A 80 4.24 5.10 10.92
C LEU A 80 4.44 3.97 11.94
N GLY A 81 3.36 3.57 12.62
CA GLY A 81 3.38 2.56 13.68
C GLY A 81 2.94 1.17 13.22
N SER A 82 2.52 1.02 11.96
CA SER A 82 2.08 -0.26 11.44
C SER A 82 3.28 -1.17 11.15
N LYS A 83 3.02 -2.48 11.11
CA LYS A 83 4.02 -3.50 10.70
C LYS A 83 4.59 -3.25 9.29
N PHE A 84 3.83 -2.55 8.45
CA PHE A 84 4.21 -2.23 7.07
C PHE A 84 5.14 -1.00 6.94
N SER A 85 5.35 -0.26 8.04
CA SER A 85 6.13 0.98 8.06
C SER A 85 7.58 0.78 7.60
N LEU A 86 8.25 -0.27 8.08
CA LEU A 86 9.65 -0.56 7.73
C LEU A 86 9.80 -0.92 6.25
N ILE A 87 8.92 -1.79 5.75
CA ILE A 87 8.92 -2.22 4.34
C ILE A 87 8.76 -1.01 3.40
N LEU A 88 7.83 -0.09 3.71
CA LEU A 88 7.64 1.12 2.92
C LEU A 88 8.87 2.05 2.98
N GLN A 89 9.49 2.18 4.14
CA GLN A 89 10.69 3.01 4.28
C GLN A 89 11.88 2.45 3.49
N ASP A 90 12.07 1.13 3.50
CA ASP A 90 13.13 0.44 2.76
C ASP A 90 13.03 0.71 1.25
N VAL A 91 11.81 0.77 0.70
CA VAL A 91 11.60 1.02 -0.74
C VAL A 91 11.60 2.51 -1.12
N GLY A 92 11.88 3.39 -0.14
CA GLY A 92 12.16 4.81 -0.34
C GLY A 92 11.09 5.77 0.19
N PHE A 93 10.03 5.29 0.84
CA PHE A 93 9.10 6.20 1.51
C PHE A 93 9.80 6.92 2.67
N ARG A 94 9.49 8.19 2.87
CA ARG A 94 10.04 9.01 3.94
C ARG A 94 8.96 9.33 4.96
N ALA A 95 9.33 9.28 6.24
CA ALA A 95 8.47 9.72 7.33
C ALA A 95 8.12 11.21 7.21
N THR A 96 6.87 11.51 7.55
CA THR A 96 6.30 12.85 7.66
C THR A 96 5.42 12.88 8.90
N PRO A 97 5.07 14.05 9.45
CA PRO A 97 4.16 14.12 10.60
C PRO A 97 2.79 13.45 10.37
N LYS A 98 2.36 13.30 9.11
CA LYS A 98 1.06 12.72 8.75
C LYS A 98 1.13 11.26 8.30
N GLY A 99 2.32 10.65 8.23
CA GLY A 99 2.51 9.30 7.69
C GLY A 99 3.76 9.15 6.85
N LEU A 100 3.72 8.27 5.84
CA LEU A 100 4.83 7.94 4.94
C LEU A 100 4.58 8.51 3.54
N ARG A 101 5.61 9.08 2.92
CA ARG A 101 5.47 9.71 1.60
C ARG A 101 6.57 9.28 0.64
N LEU A 102 6.18 9.01 -0.61
CA LEU A 102 7.09 8.79 -1.73
C LEU A 102 6.74 9.75 -2.87
N ARG A 103 7.77 10.26 -3.53
CA ARG A 103 7.69 11.06 -4.76
C ARG A 103 8.86 10.70 -5.67
N ALA A 104 8.71 10.94 -6.97
CA ALA A 104 9.83 10.95 -7.92
C ALA A 104 10.85 12.04 -7.55
#